data_AF-A0A429IES6-F1
#
_entry.id   AF-A0A429IES6-F1
#
_cell.length_a   1.000
_cell.length_b   1.000
_cell.length_c   1.000
_cell.angle_alpha   90.00
_cell.angle_beta   90.00
_cell.angle_gamma   90.00
#
_symmetry.space_group_name_H-M   'P 1'
#
loop_
_entity.id
_entity.type
_entity.pdbx_description
1 polymer ?
#
loop_
_entity_poly.entity_id
_entity_poly.type
_entity_poly.pdbx_seq_one_letter_code
_entity_poly.pdbx_strand_id
1 'polypeptide(L)'
;MAGEDLYLVVPQQGQDPLPVYEDPAVGGTCIPVTTRGMLPPWHPQQFFDRVTVEELAMDWPNDKWKLAVNPGTPCAAYLPATAAHRAAWTRIRAQYGVRPGGLLSTHFGGPLHGPLAQGLACGAPVAVHHSVPWNELGTAFLDYSADAELLREQWSVVDPPSWQQRLGQLLDAQFVPAGTEAALRARSGGEQEEEKAGAGSGEVPELVEKYEERFRADGVLPADGRVKSLVALDYAHAVALVRWGLGARLCAPPEAEQAVLRAGELARAAYGSWQEFSAGYALGRALAFDNGWFGAAYQEAVHIHRVLTQDPASPWVGLPLA
;
A
#
# COMPACT_ATOMS: atom_id res chain seq x y z
N MET A 1 -21.56 -2.08 0.26
CA MET A 1 -21.58 -1.14 1.42
C MET A 1 -21.09 -1.81 2.69
N ALA A 2 -21.74 -2.86 3.20
CA ALA A 2 -21.35 -3.47 4.48
C ALA A 2 -19.95 -4.12 4.51
N GLY A 3 -19.26 -4.29 3.38
CA GLY A 3 -17.86 -4.75 3.33
C GLY A 3 -16.90 -3.72 2.68
N GLU A 4 -17.39 -2.53 2.37
CA GLU A 4 -16.63 -1.47 1.68
C GLU A 4 -16.14 -0.42 2.68
N ASP A 5 -15.00 0.19 2.38
CA ASP A 5 -14.52 1.35 3.12
C ASP A 5 -15.32 2.58 2.72
N LEU A 6 -15.86 3.28 3.73
CA LEU A 6 -16.54 4.56 3.57
C LEU A 6 -15.59 5.67 4.01
N TYR A 7 -15.69 6.81 3.34
CA TYR A 7 -14.83 7.95 3.56
C TYR A 7 -15.67 9.20 3.81
N LEU A 8 -15.27 9.99 4.81
CA LEU A 8 -15.76 11.33 5.08
C LEU A 8 -14.68 12.34 4.73
N VAL A 9 -15.09 13.53 4.28
CA VAL A 9 -14.18 14.67 4.19
C VAL A 9 -13.76 15.05 5.62
N VAL A 10 -12.47 15.22 5.85
CA VAL A 10 -11.96 15.74 7.12
C VAL A 10 -12.43 17.20 7.26
N PRO A 11 -13.10 17.56 8.36
CA PRO A 11 -13.60 18.91 8.58
C PRO A 11 -12.45 19.92 8.67
N GLN A 12 -12.65 21.12 8.12
CA GLN A 12 -11.71 22.22 8.36
C GLN A 12 -11.81 22.68 9.81
N GLN A 13 -10.75 23.31 10.33
CA GLN A 13 -10.72 23.80 11.69
C GLN A 13 -11.92 24.72 11.99
N GLY A 14 -12.71 24.36 13.00
CA GLY A 14 -13.93 25.09 13.40
C GLY A 14 -15.21 24.65 12.69
N GLN A 15 -15.17 23.63 11.83
CA GLN A 15 -16.36 22.98 11.29
C GLN A 15 -16.83 21.81 12.16
N ASP A 16 -18.11 21.45 12.03
CA ASP A 16 -18.67 20.26 12.68
C ASP A 16 -17.96 18.99 12.18
N PRO A 17 -17.80 17.96 13.04
CA PRO A 17 -17.05 16.75 12.70
C PRO A 17 -17.68 15.94 11.57
N LEU A 18 -19.02 16.04 11.40
CA LEU A 18 -19.74 15.36 10.34
C LEU A 18 -20.16 16.38 9.26
N PRO A 19 -19.73 16.21 8.00
CA PRO A 19 -20.20 17.06 6.92
C PRO A 19 -21.70 16.81 6.71
N VAL A 20 -22.50 17.88 6.70
CA VAL A 20 -23.94 17.81 6.45
C VAL A 20 -24.31 18.73 5.29
N TYR A 21 -25.26 18.31 4.48
CA TYR A 21 -25.79 19.14 3.39
C TYR A 21 -27.27 18.83 3.15
N GLU A 22 -27.98 19.78 2.55
CA GLU A 22 -29.32 19.55 2.02
C GLU A 22 -29.21 18.93 0.64
N ASP A 23 -29.71 17.70 0.46
CA ASP A 23 -29.62 17.01 -0.82
C ASP A 23 -30.81 17.41 -1.73
N PRO A 24 -30.56 18.00 -2.91
CA PRO A 24 -31.63 18.44 -3.80
C PRO A 24 -32.36 17.28 -4.48
N ALA A 25 -31.76 16.11 -4.60
CA ALA A 25 -32.33 14.95 -5.29
C ALA A 25 -33.33 14.19 -4.41
N VAL A 26 -33.05 14.05 -3.11
CA VAL A 26 -33.94 13.31 -2.18
C VAL A 26 -34.68 14.18 -1.17
N GLY A 27 -34.32 15.46 -1.07
CA GLY A 27 -34.81 16.38 -0.07
C GLY A 27 -34.34 16.01 1.35
N GLY A 28 -34.05 17.04 2.14
CA GLY A 28 -33.66 16.93 3.54
C GLY A 28 -32.16 16.74 3.76
N THR A 29 -31.78 16.82 5.03
CA THR A 29 -30.38 16.80 5.46
C THR A 29 -29.77 15.40 5.31
N CYS A 30 -28.59 15.34 4.72
CA CYS A 30 -27.82 14.12 4.51
C CYS A 30 -26.39 14.28 5.04
N ILE A 31 -25.81 13.16 5.49
CA ILE A 31 -24.37 13.02 5.70
C ILE A 31 -23.79 12.29 4.48
N PRO A 32 -22.90 12.92 3.70
CA PRO A 32 -22.30 12.30 2.52
C PRO A 32 -21.11 11.42 2.93
N VAL A 33 -21.10 10.19 2.46
CA VAL A 33 -19.92 9.31 2.48
C VAL A 33 -19.59 8.86 1.07
N THR A 34 -18.31 8.58 0.84
CA THR A 34 -17.82 8.12 -0.46
C THR A 34 -17.13 6.78 -0.30
N THR A 35 -17.33 5.85 -1.23
CA THR A 35 -16.55 4.60 -1.32
C THR A 35 -15.22 4.88 -2.02
N ARG A 36 -14.16 4.10 -1.76
CA ARG A 36 -12.82 4.31 -2.39
C ARG A 36 -12.87 4.60 -3.89
N GLY A 37 -13.59 3.77 -4.66
CA GLY A 37 -13.66 3.92 -6.12
C GLY A 37 -14.42 5.17 -6.62
N MET A 38 -15.02 5.94 -5.71
CA MET A 38 -15.72 7.19 -5.98
C MET A 38 -15.05 8.37 -5.28
N LEU A 39 -13.90 8.19 -4.61
CA LEU A 39 -13.15 9.30 -4.02
C LEU A 39 -12.89 10.35 -5.10
N PRO A 40 -13.12 11.65 -4.81
CA PRO A 40 -12.90 12.68 -5.79
C PRO A 40 -11.41 12.78 -6.12
N PRO A 41 -11.05 13.38 -7.27
CA PRO A 41 -9.67 13.67 -7.60
C PRO A 41 -8.95 14.42 -6.47
N TRP A 42 -7.66 14.16 -6.32
CA TRP A 42 -6.81 14.79 -5.33
C TRP A 42 -6.95 16.33 -5.35
N HIS A 43 -7.05 16.93 -4.17
CA HIS A 43 -7.11 18.39 -3.99
C HIS A 43 -6.25 18.81 -2.78
N PRO A 44 -5.45 19.89 -2.89
CA PRO A 44 -4.41 20.22 -1.89
C PRO A 44 -4.95 20.52 -0.48
N GLN A 45 -6.21 20.92 -0.37
CA GLN A 45 -6.85 21.32 0.89
C GLN A 45 -7.95 20.36 1.37
N GLN A 46 -8.12 19.23 0.69
CA GLN A 46 -9.17 18.26 1.02
C GLN A 46 -8.53 16.95 1.47
N PHE A 47 -8.98 16.43 2.60
CA PHE A 47 -8.50 15.17 3.17
C PHE A 47 -9.70 14.26 3.43
N PHE A 48 -9.46 12.96 3.52
CA PHE A 48 -10.52 11.97 3.73
C PHE A 48 -10.12 10.98 4.81
N ASP A 49 -11.00 10.81 5.80
CA ASP A 49 -10.87 9.78 6.82
C ASP A 49 -11.83 8.63 6.57
N ARG A 50 -11.35 7.40 6.78
CA ARG A 50 -12.22 6.23 6.77
C ARG A 50 -13.16 6.30 7.96
N VAL A 51 -14.39 5.90 7.71
CA VAL A 51 -15.41 5.73 8.73
C VAL A 51 -16.08 4.38 8.52
N THR A 52 -16.44 3.74 9.61
CA THR A 52 -17.20 2.50 9.60
C THR A 52 -18.69 2.76 9.72
N VAL A 53 -19.49 1.80 9.27
CA VAL A 53 -20.95 1.86 9.42
C VAL A 53 -21.33 1.77 10.91
N GLU A 54 -20.52 1.09 11.71
CA GLU A 54 -20.68 0.97 13.16
C GLU A 54 -20.48 2.31 13.88
N GLU A 55 -19.41 3.05 13.56
CA GLU A 55 -19.17 4.40 14.08
C GLU A 55 -20.31 5.35 13.70
N LEU A 56 -20.69 5.36 12.41
CA LEU A 56 -21.83 6.16 11.95
C LEU A 56 -23.13 5.77 12.65
N ALA A 57 -23.36 4.47 12.90
CA ALA A 57 -24.57 4.00 13.56
C ALA A 57 -24.66 4.45 15.03
N MET A 58 -23.51 4.48 15.70
CA MET A 58 -23.35 4.82 17.12
C MET A 58 -23.51 6.33 17.35
N ASP A 59 -22.79 7.14 16.58
CA ASP A 59 -22.70 8.59 16.78
C ASP A 59 -23.63 9.39 15.84
N TRP A 60 -24.71 8.75 15.37
CA TRP A 60 -25.63 9.37 14.43
C TRP A 60 -26.37 10.57 15.03
N PRO A 61 -26.26 11.77 14.47
CA PRO A 61 -26.71 13.00 15.14
C PRO A 61 -28.22 13.22 15.10
N ASN A 62 -28.93 12.67 14.10
CA ASN A 62 -30.37 12.91 13.94
C ASN A 62 -31.07 11.83 13.11
N ASP A 63 -32.06 11.15 13.71
CA ASP A 63 -32.84 10.07 13.09
C ASP A 63 -33.62 10.47 11.82
N LYS A 64 -33.82 11.77 11.58
CA LYS A 64 -34.48 12.27 10.35
C LYS A 64 -33.51 12.42 9.18
N TRP A 65 -32.20 12.47 9.45
CA TRP A 65 -31.18 12.61 8.42
C TRP A 65 -30.92 11.27 7.72
N LYS A 66 -30.41 11.34 6.49
CA LYS A 66 -30.07 10.16 5.69
C LYS A 66 -28.56 10.04 5.54
N LEU A 67 -28.07 8.82 5.37
CA LEU A 67 -26.72 8.56 4.89
C LEU A 67 -26.74 8.56 3.36
N ALA A 68 -26.04 9.50 2.74
CA ALA A 68 -25.89 9.59 1.30
C ALA A 68 -24.56 8.95 0.89
N VAL A 69 -24.60 7.82 0.19
CA VAL A 69 -23.41 7.09 -0.28
C VAL A 69 -23.16 7.47 -1.73
N ASN A 70 -21.96 7.95 -2.03
CA ASN A 70 -21.52 8.44 -3.35
C ASN A 70 -22.49 9.46 -3.98
N PRO A 71 -22.96 10.49 -3.23
CA PRO A 71 -23.89 11.47 -3.77
C PRO A 71 -23.30 12.19 -4.98
N GLY A 72 -24.16 12.53 -5.95
CA GLY A 72 -23.74 13.16 -7.20
C GLY A 72 -23.09 12.22 -8.23
N THR A 73 -23.03 10.91 -7.95
CA THR A 73 -22.52 9.89 -8.89
C THR A 73 -23.65 8.98 -9.41
N PRO A 74 -23.45 8.25 -10.53
CA PRO A 74 -24.40 7.23 -10.98
C PRO A 74 -24.65 6.08 -9.99
N CYS A 75 -23.77 5.92 -8.99
CA CYS A 75 -23.85 4.90 -7.95
C CYS A 75 -24.42 5.44 -6.63
N ALA A 76 -25.06 6.61 -6.65
CA ALA A 76 -25.60 7.24 -5.45
C ALA A 76 -26.68 6.37 -4.79
N ALA A 77 -26.59 6.22 -3.47
CA ALA A 77 -27.60 5.53 -2.66
C ALA A 77 -27.92 6.34 -1.40
N TYR A 78 -29.18 6.39 -1.01
CA TYR A 78 -29.64 7.17 0.13
C TYR A 78 -30.33 6.26 1.14
N LEU A 79 -29.75 6.16 2.34
CA LEU A 79 -30.20 5.24 3.37
C LEU A 79 -30.86 6.02 4.52
N PRO A 80 -32.10 5.69 4.88
CA PRO A 80 -32.71 6.17 6.12
C PRO A 80 -31.89 5.72 7.32
N ALA A 81 -31.78 6.59 8.33
CA ALA A 81 -30.89 6.36 9.47
C ALA A 81 -31.61 6.45 10.82
N THR A 82 -32.90 6.09 10.90
CA THR A 82 -33.59 5.94 12.20
C THR A 82 -32.92 4.86 13.05
N ALA A 83 -33.13 4.84 14.38
CA ALA A 83 -32.59 3.80 15.27
C ALA A 83 -32.74 2.35 14.76
N ALA A 84 -33.92 1.99 14.22
CA ALA A 84 -34.14 0.65 13.65
C ALA A 84 -33.29 0.35 12.40
N HIS A 85 -33.08 1.34 11.52
CA HIS A 85 -32.23 1.20 10.35
C HIS A 85 -30.76 1.06 10.75
N ARG A 86 -30.28 1.87 11.71
CA ARG A 86 -28.89 1.78 12.20
C ARG A 86 -28.61 0.43 12.86
N ALA A 87 -29.56 -0.11 13.64
CA ALA A 87 -29.46 -1.47 14.18
C ALA A 87 -29.38 -2.54 13.07
N ALA A 88 -30.13 -2.36 11.98
CA ALA A 88 -30.05 -3.24 10.82
C ALA A 88 -28.70 -3.13 10.10
N TRP A 89 -28.14 -1.92 9.96
CA TRP A 89 -26.82 -1.70 9.37
C TRP A 89 -25.72 -2.47 10.14
N THR A 90 -25.66 -2.31 11.46
CA THR A 90 -24.70 -3.01 12.32
C THR A 90 -24.88 -4.52 12.25
N ARG A 91 -26.12 -5.01 12.24
CA ARG A 91 -26.41 -6.45 12.10
C ARG A 91 -25.91 -7.02 10.77
N ILE A 92 -26.15 -6.32 9.67
CA ILE A 92 -25.68 -6.76 8.34
C ILE A 92 -24.16 -6.74 8.31
N ARG A 93 -23.55 -5.67 8.80
CA ARG A 93 -22.09 -5.51 8.85
C ARG A 93 -21.40 -6.62 9.66
N ALA A 94 -22.00 -7.06 10.77
CA ALA A 94 -21.51 -8.20 11.54
C ALA A 94 -21.46 -9.52 10.74
N GLN A 95 -22.17 -9.64 9.61
CA GLN A 95 -22.12 -10.81 8.73
C GLN A 95 -20.89 -10.80 7.80
N TYR A 96 -20.31 -9.64 7.53
CA TYR A 96 -19.17 -9.48 6.60
C TYR A 96 -17.81 -9.41 7.30
N GLY A 97 -17.79 -9.08 8.60
CA GLY A 97 -16.55 -8.99 9.38
C GLY A 97 -15.62 -7.86 8.92
N VAL A 98 -14.41 -7.83 9.50
CA VAL A 98 -13.34 -6.91 9.07
C VAL A 98 -12.72 -7.45 7.77
N ARG A 99 -12.50 -6.57 6.80
CA ARG A 99 -11.79 -6.94 5.55
C ARG A 99 -10.40 -7.49 5.92
N PRO A 100 -10.04 -8.72 5.55
CA PRO A 100 -8.73 -9.25 5.86
C PRO A 100 -7.65 -8.50 5.09
N GLY A 101 -6.46 -8.37 5.68
CA GLY A 101 -5.24 -7.97 4.97
C GLY A 101 -4.82 -9.02 3.94
N GLY A 102 -3.97 -8.64 2.99
CA GLY A 102 -3.41 -9.58 2.01
C GLY A 102 -4.27 -9.83 0.76
N LEU A 103 -5.27 -8.98 0.47
CA LEU A 103 -6.11 -9.12 -0.73
C LEU A 103 -5.53 -8.32 -1.91
N LEU A 104 -5.45 -8.97 -3.08
CA LEU A 104 -5.17 -8.29 -4.33
C LEU A 104 -6.43 -7.53 -4.80
N SER A 105 -6.25 -6.24 -5.08
CA SER A 105 -7.30 -5.38 -5.63
C SER A 105 -6.74 -4.50 -6.74
N THR A 106 -7.54 -4.27 -7.77
CA THR A 106 -7.21 -3.40 -8.90
C THR A 106 -8.30 -2.33 -9.02
N HIS A 107 -7.90 -1.06 -9.00
CA HIS A 107 -8.80 0.06 -9.20
C HIS A 107 -9.15 0.16 -10.70
N PHE A 108 -10.45 0.15 -11.01
CA PHE A 108 -10.92 0.12 -12.41
C PHE A 108 -10.46 1.32 -13.23
N GLY A 109 -10.38 2.51 -12.62
CA GLY A 109 -9.93 3.74 -13.29
C GLY A 109 -8.42 3.99 -13.21
N GLY A 110 -7.64 3.10 -12.59
CA GLY A 110 -6.19 3.27 -12.44
C GLY A 110 -5.40 2.81 -13.68
N PRO A 111 -4.15 3.27 -13.88
CA PRO A 111 -3.30 2.80 -14.97
C PRO A 111 -3.08 1.28 -14.92
N LEU A 112 -3.43 0.59 -16.00
CA LEU A 112 -3.23 -0.87 -16.13
C LEU A 112 -1.99 -1.22 -16.95
N HIS A 113 -1.43 -0.26 -17.68
CA HIS A 113 -0.32 -0.44 -18.61
C HIS A 113 0.65 0.74 -18.58
N GLY A 114 1.83 0.55 -19.16
CA GLY A 114 2.85 1.59 -19.31
C GLY A 114 3.73 1.80 -18.07
N PRO A 115 4.68 2.76 -18.14
CA PRO A 115 5.70 2.94 -17.13
C PRO A 115 5.15 3.24 -15.73
N LEU A 116 4.07 4.01 -15.62
CA LEU A 116 3.46 4.31 -14.33
C LEU A 116 2.84 3.06 -13.69
N ALA A 117 2.13 2.23 -14.46
CA ALA A 117 1.59 0.97 -13.95
C ALA A 117 2.72 0.03 -13.49
N GLN A 118 3.82 -0.04 -14.24
CA GLN A 118 5.00 -0.83 -13.88
C GLN A 118 5.66 -0.32 -12.58
N GLY A 119 5.80 1.00 -12.43
CA GLY A 119 6.31 1.60 -11.19
C GLY A 119 5.38 1.31 -9.99
N LEU A 120 4.07 1.49 -10.16
CA LEU A 120 3.08 1.17 -9.13
C LEU A 120 3.10 -0.33 -8.76
N ALA A 121 3.33 -1.22 -9.72
CA ALA A 121 3.46 -2.65 -9.48
C ALA A 121 4.65 -3.01 -8.57
N CYS A 122 5.68 -2.16 -8.47
CA CYS A 122 6.76 -2.34 -7.50
C CYS A 122 6.29 -2.15 -6.04
N GLY A 123 5.27 -1.31 -5.81
CA GLY A 123 4.61 -1.12 -4.52
C GLY A 123 3.45 -2.09 -4.24
N ALA A 124 3.15 -3.00 -5.17
CA ALA A 124 2.05 -3.97 -5.03
C ALA A 124 2.15 -4.84 -3.75
N PRO A 125 3.32 -5.26 -3.26
CA PRO A 125 3.41 -6.01 -2.00
C PRO A 125 2.82 -5.27 -0.79
N VAL A 126 3.07 -3.96 -0.69
CA VAL A 126 2.53 -3.12 0.37
C VAL A 126 1.03 -2.87 0.14
N ALA A 127 0.61 -2.69 -1.11
CA ALA A 127 -0.81 -2.55 -1.45
C ALA A 127 -1.64 -3.80 -1.07
N VAL A 128 -1.13 -4.99 -1.39
CA VAL A 128 -1.76 -6.27 -1.05
C VAL A 128 -1.82 -6.46 0.46
N HIS A 129 -0.73 -6.18 1.19
CA HIS A 129 -0.72 -6.24 2.65
C HIS A 129 -1.88 -5.46 3.26
N HIS A 130 -2.10 -4.23 2.79
CA HIS A 130 -3.18 -3.35 3.26
C HIS A 130 -4.54 -3.58 2.57
N SER A 131 -4.64 -4.52 1.64
CA SER A 131 -5.85 -4.79 0.84
C SER A 131 -6.37 -3.55 0.10
N VAL A 132 -5.45 -2.72 -0.39
CA VAL A 132 -5.74 -1.52 -1.19
C VAL A 132 -5.37 -1.75 -2.66
N PRO A 133 -5.97 -1.02 -3.61
CA PRO A 133 -5.58 -1.13 -5.01
C PRO A 133 -4.09 -0.90 -5.26
N TRP A 134 -3.48 -1.73 -6.10
CA TRP A 134 -2.06 -1.59 -6.45
C TRP A 134 -1.81 -0.46 -7.45
N ASN A 135 -2.78 -0.18 -8.33
CA ASN A 135 -2.65 0.71 -9.49
C ASN A 135 -3.19 2.12 -9.28
N GLU A 136 -3.09 2.68 -8.08
CA GLU A 136 -3.49 4.06 -7.83
C GLU A 136 -2.43 4.83 -7.04
N LEU A 137 -2.16 6.07 -7.48
CA LEU A 137 -1.59 7.09 -6.61
C LEU A 137 -2.68 7.60 -5.64
N GLY A 138 -3.86 7.90 -6.19
CA GLY A 138 -5.10 8.12 -5.46
C GLY A 138 -5.13 9.38 -4.59
N THR A 139 -6.27 9.57 -3.93
CA THR A 139 -6.51 10.70 -3.02
C THR A 139 -6.06 10.38 -1.58
N ALA A 140 -6.08 9.09 -1.22
CA ALA A 140 -5.64 8.53 0.05
C ALA A 140 -5.09 7.11 -0.18
N PHE A 141 -4.17 6.65 0.67
CA PHE A 141 -3.69 5.27 0.63
C PHE A 141 -4.58 4.38 1.51
N LEU A 142 -4.63 4.63 2.81
CA LEU A 142 -5.65 4.09 3.71
C LEU A 142 -6.72 5.14 3.96
N ASP A 143 -6.31 6.20 4.63
CA ASP A 143 -7.04 7.41 5.02
C ASP A 143 -6.05 8.45 5.59
N TYR A 144 -6.46 9.71 5.74
CA TYR A 144 -5.56 10.77 6.14
C TYR A 144 -4.94 10.55 7.53
N SER A 145 -5.77 10.26 8.53
CA SER A 145 -5.32 10.13 9.92
C SER A 145 -4.35 8.96 10.11
N ALA A 146 -4.67 7.77 9.59
CA ALA A 146 -3.80 6.61 9.68
C ALA A 146 -2.53 6.76 8.85
N ASP A 147 -2.60 7.33 7.64
CA ASP A 147 -1.43 7.57 6.80
C ASP A 147 -0.49 8.60 7.47
N ALA A 148 -1.03 9.66 8.08
CA ALA A 148 -0.25 10.68 8.78
C ALA A 148 0.40 10.13 10.06
N GLU A 149 -0.30 9.31 10.84
CA GLU A 149 0.27 8.63 12.01
C GLU A 149 1.39 7.68 11.60
N LEU A 150 1.19 6.88 10.55
CA LEU A 150 2.20 5.98 10.01
C LEU A 150 3.46 6.74 9.57
N LEU A 151 3.30 7.83 8.81
CA LEU A 151 4.40 8.68 8.37
C LEU A 151 5.18 9.25 9.57
N ARG A 152 4.49 9.74 10.60
CA ARG A 152 5.13 10.32 11.78
C ARG A 152 5.85 9.27 12.62
N GLU A 153 5.16 8.22 13.03
CA GLU A 153 5.65 7.27 14.03
C GLU A 153 6.66 6.27 13.44
N GLN A 154 6.45 5.80 12.21
CA GLN A 154 7.28 4.76 11.61
C GLN A 154 8.34 5.30 10.64
N TRP A 155 8.06 6.42 9.98
CA TRP A 155 8.97 6.99 8.98
C TRP A 155 9.68 8.26 9.43
N SER A 156 9.26 8.84 10.58
CA SER A 156 9.72 10.14 11.08
C SER A 156 9.52 11.26 10.05
N VAL A 157 8.43 11.19 9.29
CA VAL A 157 8.04 12.15 8.27
C VAL A 157 6.89 13.00 8.80
N VAL A 158 7.09 14.31 8.86
CA VAL A 158 6.10 15.27 9.40
C VAL A 158 5.87 16.46 8.48
N ASP A 159 6.69 16.61 7.44
CA ASP A 159 6.67 17.74 6.51
C ASP A 159 7.25 17.35 5.12
N PRO A 160 7.08 18.19 4.09
CA PRO A 160 7.61 17.91 2.75
C PRO A 160 9.14 17.67 2.71
N PRO A 161 10.00 18.43 3.42
CA PRO A 161 11.43 18.17 3.44
C PRO A 161 11.82 16.81 4.02
N SER A 162 11.23 16.41 5.16
CA SER A 162 11.49 15.09 5.77
C SER A 162 10.97 13.95 4.88
N TRP A 163 9.85 14.16 4.19
CA TRP A 163 9.35 13.22 3.17
C TRP A 163 10.35 13.05 2.02
N GLN A 164 10.82 14.15 1.44
CA GLN A 164 11.76 14.11 0.32
C GLN A 164 13.08 13.45 0.72
N GLN A 165 13.59 13.75 1.92
CA GLN A 165 14.78 13.11 2.46
C GLN A 165 14.60 11.59 2.59
N ARG A 166 13.49 11.15 3.20
CA ARG A 166 13.22 9.73 3.42
C ARG A 166 13.02 8.98 2.11
N LEU A 167 12.33 9.60 1.14
CA LEU A 167 12.19 9.05 -0.21
C LEU A 167 13.56 8.89 -0.89
N GLY A 168 14.43 9.90 -0.81
CA GLY A 168 15.79 9.82 -1.35
C GLY A 168 16.58 8.63 -0.77
N GLN A 169 16.52 8.43 0.54
CA GLN A 169 17.18 7.29 1.21
C GLN A 169 16.69 5.94 0.68
N LEU A 170 15.39 5.78 0.45
CA LEU A 170 14.82 4.55 -0.13
C LEU A 170 15.23 4.37 -1.59
N LEU A 171 15.22 5.43 -2.39
CA LEU A 171 15.67 5.36 -3.79
C LEU A 171 17.16 5.04 -3.90
N ASP A 172 17.97 5.44 -2.91
CA ASP A 172 19.39 5.13 -2.78
C ASP A 172 19.67 3.77 -2.10
N ALA A 173 18.64 2.96 -1.84
CA ALA A 173 18.72 1.64 -1.21
C ALA A 173 19.38 1.65 0.20
N GLN A 174 19.04 2.65 1.02
CA GLN A 174 19.63 2.86 2.36
C GLN A 174 18.79 2.31 3.52
N PHE A 175 17.66 1.64 3.26
CA PHE A 175 16.86 0.98 4.29
C PHE A 175 17.37 -0.42 4.61
N VAL A 176 17.73 -1.20 3.59
CA VAL A 176 18.27 -2.56 3.79
C VAL A 176 19.70 -2.54 4.37
N PRO A 177 20.12 -3.60 5.11
CA PRO A 177 21.47 -3.65 5.66
C PRO A 177 22.55 -3.68 4.57
N ALA A 178 23.33 -2.60 4.45
CA ALA A 178 24.32 -2.42 3.37
C ALA A 178 25.33 -3.57 3.26
N GLY A 179 25.80 -4.11 4.40
CA GLY A 179 26.73 -5.25 4.40
C GLY A 179 26.12 -6.53 3.84
N THR A 180 24.84 -6.80 4.16
CA THR A 180 24.12 -7.97 3.62
C THR A 180 23.84 -7.79 2.13
N GLU A 181 23.42 -6.60 1.71
CA GLU A 181 23.21 -6.30 0.29
C GLU A 181 24.49 -6.47 -0.53
N ALA A 182 25.62 -5.96 -0.04
CA ALA A 182 26.92 -6.11 -0.70
C ALA A 182 27.33 -7.59 -0.84
N ALA A 183 27.16 -8.38 0.22
CA ALA A 183 27.46 -9.82 0.21
C ALA A 183 26.58 -10.59 -0.80
N LEU A 184 25.29 -10.26 -0.90
CA LEU A 184 24.38 -10.89 -1.86
C LEU A 184 24.69 -10.55 -3.32
N ARG A 185 25.06 -9.30 -3.60
CA ARG A 185 25.51 -8.88 -4.93
C ARG A 185 26.81 -9.56 -5.33
N ALA A 186 27.81 -9.58 -4.45
CA ALA A 186 29.09 -10.26 -4.71
C ALA A 186 28.87 -11.75 -5.04
N ARG A 187 28.04 -12.44 -4.26
CA ARG A 187 27.65 -13.84 -4.51
C ARG A 187 26.95 -14.05 -5.86
N SER A 188 26.29 -13.03 -6.40
CA SER A 188 25.52 -13.11 -7.65
C SER A 188 26.29 -12.68 -8.89
N GLY A 189 27.32 -11.83 -8.74
CA GLY A 189 28.15 -11.30 -9.83
C GLY A 189 29.21 -12.25 -10.38
N GLY A 190 29.50 -13.36 -9.67
CA GLY A 190 30.55 -14.31 -10.04
C GLY A 190 31.97 -13.77 -9.80
N GLU A 191 32.97 -14.66 -9.86
CA GLU A 191 34.38 -14.44 -9.47
C GLU A 191 35.07 -13.20 -10.11
N GLN A 192 34.54 -12.63 -11.20
CA GLN A 192 35.15 -11.48 -11.89
C GLN A 192 34.90 -10.11 -11.24
N GLU A 193 33.89 -9.97 -10.36
CA GLU A 193 33.66 -8.74 -9.59
C GLU A 193 34.32 -8.76 -8.20
N GLU A 194 34.64 -9.95 -7.66
CA GLU A 194 35.36 -10.12 -6.38
C GLU A 194 36.76 -9.51 -6.41
N GLU A 195 37.45 -9.52 -7.56
CA GLU A 195 38.78 -8.91 -7.72
C GLU A 195 38.75 -7.36 -7.76
N LYS A 196 37.60 -6.75 -8.09
CA LYS A 196 37.43 -5.29 -8.15
C LYS A 196 36.82 -4.70 -6.87
N ALA A 197 36.08 -5.49 -6.10
CA ALA A 197 35.45 -5.07 -4.86
C ALA A 197 36.43 -5.18 -3.67
N GLY A 198 37.40 -4.26 -3.59
CA GLY A 198 38.32 -4.18 -2.46
C GLY A 198 37.60 -4.18 -1.10
N ALA A 199 37.98 -5.12 -0.23
CA ALA A 199 37.80 -5.13 1.24
C ALA A 199 36.39 -4.80 1.79
N GLY A 200 35.32 -5.27 1.13
CA GLY A 200 33.94 -5.07 1.60
C GLY A 200 33.01 -6.28 1.53
N SER A 201 33.43 -7.42 0.96
CA SER A 201 32.60 -8.63 0.92
C SER A 201 32.62 -9.34 2.27
N GLY A 202 31.70 -8.94 3.16
CA GLY A 202 31.33 -9.78 4.28
C GLY A 202 30.70 -11.10 3.80
N GLU A 203 30.77 -12.15 4.62
CA GLU A 203 30.04 -13.39 4.36
C GLU A 203 28.53 -13.13 4.37
N VAL A 204 27.78 -13.87 3.53
CA VAL A 204 26.32 -13.84 3.58
C VAL A 204 25.89 -14.35 4.97
N PRO A 205 25.09 -13.59 5.74
CA PRO A 205 24.70 -14.02 7.08
C PRO A 205 23.98 -15.38 7.06
N GLU A 206 24.27 -16.25 8.03
CA GLU A 206 23.61 -17.57 8.17
C GLU A 206 22.07 -17.48 8.16
N LEU A 207 21.53 -16.38 8.70
CA LEU A 207 20.09 -16.15 8.72
C LEU A 207 19.50 -16.04 7.30
N VAL A 208 20.25 -15.47 6.35
CA VAL A 208 19.83 -15.44 4.94
C VAL A 208 19.73 -16.86 4.40
N GLU A 209 20.72 -17.71 4.66
CA GLU A 209 20.71 -19.08 4.15
C GLU A 209 19.52 -19.90 4.70
N LYS A 210 19.19 -19.70 5.98
CA LYS A 210 18.00 -20.30 6.61
C LYS A 210 16.71 -19.87 5.92
N TYR A 211 16.57 -18.58 5.59
CA TYR A 211 15.41 -18.11 4.83
C TYR A 211 15.39 -18.62 3.40
N GLU A 212 16.54 -18.68 2.71
CA GLU A 212 16.61 -19.23 1.36
C GLU A 212 16.22 -20.71 1.33
N GLU A 213 16.67 -21.51 2.30
CA GLU A 213 16.25 -22.90 2.46
C GLU A 213 14.74 -23.00 2.64
N ARG A 214 14.18 -22.18 3.52
CA ARG A 214 12.74 -22.14 3.76
C ARG A 214 11.96 -21.67 2.53
N PHE A 215 12.44 -20.66 1.81
CA PHE A 215 11.85 -20.16 0.58
C PHE A 215 11.80 -21.21 -0.52
N ARG A 216 12.83 -22.06 -0.61
CA ARG A 216 12.81 -23.22 -1.52
C ARG A 216 11.73 -24.23 -1.12
N ALA A 217 11.62 -24.52 0.18
CA ALA A 217 10.60 -25.43 0.70
C ALA A 217 9.16 -24.91 0.49
N ASP A 218 8.94 -23.59 0.62
CA ASP A 218 7.62 -22.96 0.53
C ASP A 218 7.25 -22.47 -0.88
N GLY A 219 8.15 -22.63 -1.86
CA GLY A 219 7.94 -22.31 -3.27
C GLY A 219 8.16 -20.85 -3.66
N VAL A 220 8.83 -20.05 -2.83
CA VAL A 220 9.25 -18.67 -3.14
C VAL A 220 10.46 -18.64 -4.06
N LEU A 221 11.36 -19.61 -3.91
CA LEU A 221 12.54 -19.82 -4.75
C LEU A 221 12.48 -21.18 -5.46
N PRO A 222 13.07 -21.31 -6.66
CA PRO A 222 13.31 -22.62 -7.28
C PRO A 222 14.33 -23.43 -6.48
N ALA A 223 14.46 -24.73 -6.77
CA ALA A 223 15.27 -25.67 -5.98
C ALA A 223 16.74 -25.27 -5.75
N ASP A 224 17.37 -24.59 -6.71
CA ASP A 224 18.74 -24.06 -6.59
C ASP A 224 18.78 -22.53 -6.51
N GLY A 225 17.60 -21.91 -6.33
CA GLY A 225 17.42 -20.47 -6.29
C GLY A 225 18.04 -19.84 -5.05
N ARG A 226 18.58 -18.64 -5.25
CA ARG A 226 19.10 -17.75 -4.21
C ARG A 226 18.63 -16.32 -4.45
N VAL A 227 18.53 -15.55 -3.38
CA VAL A 227 18.20 -14.12 -3.44
C VAL A 227 19.46 -13.34 -3.83
N LYS A 228 19.31 -12.46 -4.82
CA LYS A 228 20.43 -11.69 -5.39
C LYS A 228 20.60 -10.30 -4.77
N SER A 229 19.52 -9.74 -4.26
CA SER A 229 19.47 -8.38 -3.72
C SER A 229 18.23 -8.20 -2.85
N LEU A 230 18.32 -7.33 -1.85
CA LEU A 230 17.26 -6.93 -0.92
C LEU A 230 16.55 -5.64 -1.33
N VAL A 231 17.10 -4.87 -2.29
CA VAL A 231 16.65 -3.50 -2.59
C VAL A 231 15.20 -3.39 -3.09
N ALA A 232 14.58 -4.51 -3.48
CA ALA A 232 13.15 -4.56 -3.72
C ALA A 232 12.32 -4.11 -2.51
N LEU A 233 12.82 -4.30 -1.27
CA LEU A 233 12.18 -3.77 -0.08
C LEU A 233 12.16 -2.25 -0.08
N ASP A 234 13.31 -1.62 -0.33
CA ASP A 234 13.43 -0.17 -0.44
C ASP A 234 12.51 0.40 -1.53
N TYR A 235 12.49 -0.21 -2.72
CA TYR A 235 11.68 0.29 -3.82
C TYR A 235 10.18 0.08 -3.60
N ALA A 236 9.77 -1.02 -2.98
CA ALA A 236 8.38 -1.21 -2.57
C ALA A 236 7.96 -0.17 -1.51
N HIS A 237 8.82 0.11 -0.53
CA HIS A 237 8.61 1.16 0.45
C HIS A 237 8.66 2.57 -0.15
N ALA A 238 9.49 2.83 -1.17
CA ALA A 238 9.54 4.11 -1.86
C ALA A 238 8.20 4.42 -2.51
N VAL A 239 7.62 3.46 -3.25
CA VAL A 239 6.30 3.60 -3.85
C VAL A 239 5.22 3.81 -2.78
N ALA A 240 5.29 3.07 -1.67
CA ALA A 240 4.34 3.27 -0.55
C ALA A 240 4.47 4.66 0.09
N LEU A 241 5.70 5.12 0.36
CA LEU A 241 5.97 6.44 0.92
C LEU A 241 5.51 7.57 -0.01
N VAL A 242 5.59 7.37 -1.33
CA VAL A 242 5.02 8.30 -2.30
C VAL A 242 3.49 8.37 -2.16
N ARG A 243 2.82 7.23 -2.04
CA ARG A 243 1.36 7.18 -1.90
C ARG A 243 0.89 7.79 -0.57
N TRP A 244 1.57 7.49 0.54
CA TRP A 244 1.31 8.11 1.83
C TRP A 244 1.57 9.61 1.80
N GLY A 245 2.70 10.04 1.23
CA GLY A 245 3.05 11.46 1.09
C GLY A 245 2.03 12.24 0.26
N LEU A 246 1.56 11.66 -0.85
CA LEU A 246 0.51 12.26 -1.67
C LEU A 246 -0.82 12.37 -0.89
N GLY A 247 -1.21 11.31 -0.18
CA GLY A 247 -2.38 11.27 0.71
C GLY A 247 -2.32 12.32 1.82
N ALA A 248 -1.16 12.52 2.40
CA ALA A 248 -0.89 13.51 3.44
C ALA A 248 -0.57 14.93 2.90
N ARG A 249 -0.62 15.13 1.57
CA ARG A 249 -0.33 16.42 0.90
C ARG A 249 1.10 16.93 1.11
N LEU A 250 2.04 16.02 1.30
CA LEU A 250 3.48 16.31 1.39
C LEU A 250 4.16 16.47 0.03
N CYS A 251 3.51 16.01 -1.05
CA CYS A 251 3.93 16.23 -2.43
C CYS A 251 2.72 16.41 -3.35
N ALA A 252 2.96 16.97 -4.54
CA ALA A 252 1.95 17.15 -5.57
C ALA A 252 1.85 15.92 -6.51
N PRO A 253 0.72 15.71 -7.21
CA PRO A 253 0.56 14.57 -8.11
C PRO A 253 1.67 14.40 -9.16
N PRO A 254 2.19 15.45 -9.82
CA PRO A 254 3.29 15.30 -10.78
C PRO A 254 4.60 14.80 -10.14
N GLU A 255 4.90 15.24 -8.92
CA GLU A 255 6.09 14.81 -8.17
C GLU A 255 5.96 13.34 -7.75
N ALA A 256 4.77 12.95 -7.28
CA ALA A 256 4.47 11.57 -6.94
C ALA A 256 4.60 10.63 -8.15
N GLU A 257 4.08 11.03 -9.31
CA GLU A 257 4.21 10.26 -10.55
C GLU A 257 5.68 10.06 -10.94
N GLN A 258 6.48 11.14 -10.93
CA GLN A 258 7.91 11.07 -11.24
C GLN A 258 8.67 10.16 -10.26
N ALA A 259 8.36 10.23 -8.96
CA ALA A 259 8.98 9.39 -7.95
C ALA A 259 8.66 7.89 -8.15
N VAL A 260 7.41 7.55 -8.51
CA VAL A 260 7.02 6.17 -8.82
C VAL A 260 7.70 5.66 -10.10
N LEU A 261 7.79 6.50 -11.14
CA LEU A 261 8.53 6.16 -12.36
C LEU A 261 10.00 5.86 -12.03
N ARG A 262 10.62 6.70 -11.19
CA ARG A 262 12.01 6.51 -10.76
C ARG A 262 12.22 5.21 -9.98
N ALA A 263 11.32 4.89 -9.04
CA ALA A 263 11.38 3.62 -8.30
C ALA A 263 11.25 2.42 -9.24
N GLY A 264 10.36 2.49 -10.24
CA GLY A 264 10.20 1.45 -11.26
C GLY A 264 11.44 1.24 -12.13
N GLU A 265 12.10 2.32 -12.55
CA GLU A 265 13.37 2.25 -13.29
C GLU A 265 14.48 1.57 -12.48
N LEU A 266 14.61 1.93 -11.20
CA LEU A 266 15.59 1.34 -10.30
C LEU A 266 15.31 -0.14 -10.05
N ALA A 267 14.04 -0.52 -9.85
CA ALA A 267 13.64 -1.91 -9.71
C ALA A 267 13.98 -2.73 -10.96
N ARG A 268 13.71 -2.20 -12.16
CA ARG A 268 14.06 -2.86 -13.43
C ARG A 268 15.57 -3.01 -13.63
N ALA A 269 16.36 -2.05 -13.16
CA ALA A 269 17.81 -2.14 -13.23
C ALA A 269 18.38 -3.21 -12.27
N ALA A 270 17.71 -3.45 -11.13
CA ALA A 270 18.17 -4.38 -10.10
C ALA A 270 17.70 -5.84 -10.28
N TYR A 271 16.61 -6.08 -11.00
CA TYR A 271 15.98 -7.41 -11.10
C TYR A 271 15.59 -7.78 -12.52
N GLY A 272 15.80 -9.05 -12.90
CA GLY A 272 15.47 -9.56 -14.23
C GLY A 272 14.04 -10.11 -14.36
N SER A 273 13.33 -10.29 -13.24
CA SER A 273 11.95 -10.78 -13.23
C SER A 273 11.20 -10.39 -11.95
N TRP A 274 9.87 -10.43 -12.00
CA TRP A 274 9.04 -10.23 -10.81
C TRP A 274 9.26 -11.29 -9.73
N GLN A 275 9.61 -12.52 -10.11
CA GLN A 275 9.94 -13.59 -9.16
C GLN A 275 11.21 -13.26 -8.38
N GLU A 276 12.24 -12.73 -9.05
CA GLU A 276 13.46 -12.26 -8.38
C GLU A 276 13.18 -11.04 -7.48
N PHE A 277 12.41 -10.07 -7.98
CA PHE A 277 11.97 -8.90 -7.18
C PHE A 277 11.21 -9.35 -5.92
N SER A 278 10.28 -10.29 -6.09
CA SER A 278 9.47 -10.83 -4.99
C SER A 278 10.30 -11.54 -3.94
N ALA A 279 11.27 -12.36 -4.36
CA ALA A 279 12.16 -13.05 -3.42
C ALA A 279 13.07 -12.07 -2.67
N GLY A 280 13.56 -11.03 -3.35
CA GLY A 280 14.31 -9.93 -2.73
C GLY A 280 13.50 -9.17 -1.68
N TYR A 281 12.26 -8.80 -2.02
CA TYR A 281 11.33 -8.15 -1.11
C TYR A 281 11.01 -9.02 0.10
N ALA A 282 10.68 -10.31 -0.13
CA ALA A 282 10.34 -11.26 0.92
C ALA A 282 11.50 -11.46 1.91
N LEU A 283 12.73 -11.64 1.41
CA LEU A 283 13.91 -11.78 2.27
C LEU A 283 14.18 -10.50 3.05
N GLY A 284 14.14 -9.34 2.39
CA GLY A 284 14.34 -8.05 3.04
C GLY A 284 13.38 -7.85 4.21
N ARG A 285 12.09 -8.12 4.01
CA ARG A 285 11.11 -8.06 5.11
C ARG A 285 11.39 -9.06 6.22
N ALA A 286 11.73 -10.30 5.87
CA ALA A 286 11.97 -11.33 6.87
C ALA A 286 13.18 -10.99 7.76
N LEU A 287 14.21 -10.36 7.18
CA LEU A 287 15.34 -9.83 7.94
C LEU A 287 14.95 -8.63 8.80
N ALA A 288 14.11 -7.72 8.30
CA ALA A 288 13.71 -6.53 9.03
C ALA A 288 12.73 -6.81 10.19
N PHE A 289 11.82 -7.78 10.02
CA PHE A 289 10.64 -7.90 10.89
C PHE A 289 10.40 -9.30 11.48
N ASP A 290 10.99 -10.37 10.93
CA ASP A 290 10.74 -11.73 11.42
C ASP A 290 11.89 -12.27 12.30
N ASN A 291 13.15 -11.94 12.01
CA ASN A 291 14.33 -12.36 12.80
C ASN A 291 14.51 -13.88 12.98
N GLY A 292 14.05 -14.71 12.05
CA GLY A 292 14.29 -16.16 11.98
C GLY A 292 13.24 -17.00 12.70
N TRP A 293 12.10 -16.42 13.05
CA TRP A 293 11.02 -17.08 13.78
C TRP A 293 10.08 -17.85 12.85
N PHE A 294 10.08 -17.53 11.55
CA PHE A 294 9.12 -18.04 10.57
C PHE A 294 7.66 -17.79 11.00
N GLY A 295 7.43 -16.66 11.67
CA GLY A 295 6.17 -16.26 12.27
C GLY A 295 5.25 -15.54 11.29
N ALA A 296 4.38 -14.68 11.81
CA ALA A 296 3.36 -14.00 11.02
C ALA A 296 3.95 -13.17 9.86
N ALA A 297 5.04 -12.44 10.09
CA ALA A 297 5.69 -11.61 9.07
C ALA A 297 6.27 -12.45 7.92
N TYR A 298 6.83 -13.62 8.22
CA TYR A 298 7.27 -14.59 7.22
C TYR A 298 6.10 -15.19 6.43
N GLN A 299 5.06 -15.69 7.12
CA GLN A 299 3.89 -16.29 6.47
C GLN A 299 3.20 -15.30 5.54
N GLU A 300 3.13 -14.04 5.96
CA GLU A 300 2.61 -12.95 5.14
C GLU A 300 3.49 -12.68 3.91
N ALA A 301 4.81 -12.83 3.99
CA ALA A 301 5.72 -12.63 2.86
C ALA A 301 5.50 -13.70 1.80
N VAL A 302 5.36 -14.95 2.26
CA VAL A 302 5.03 -16.08 1.40
C VAL A 302 3.64 -15.92 0.78
N HIS A 303 2.64 -15.46 1.54
CA HIS A 303 1.30 -15.17 1.02
C HIS A 303 1.34 -14.12 -0.09
N ILE A 304 1.98 -12.99 0.15
CA ILE A 304 2.11 -11.90 -0.82
C ILE A 304 2.88 -12.35 -2.07
N HIS A 305 3.95 -13.14 -1.90
CA HIS A 305 4.65 -13.75 -3.03
C HIS A 305 3.70 -14.58 -3.91
N ARG A 306 2.90 -15.47 -3.30
CA ARG A 306 1.97 -16.32 -4.04
C ARG A 306 0.90 -15.51 -4.75
N VAL A 307 0.26 -14.58 -4.04
CA VAL A 307 -0.76 -13.70 -4.62
C VAL A 307 -0.20 -12.97 -5.83
N LEU A 308 0.96 -12.33 -5.71
CA LEU A 308 1.47 -11.51 -6.79
C LEU A 308 2.11 -12.33 -7.92
N THR A 309 2.70 -13.50 -7.69
CA THR A 309 3.32 -14.28 -8.77
C THR A 309 2.38 -15.28 -9.44
N GLN A 310 1.25 -15.63 -8.81
CA GLN A 310 0.37 -16.72 -9.28
C GLN A 310 -1.06 -16.29 -9.60
N ASP A 311 -1.58 -15.23 -8.98
CA ASP A 311 -2.93 -14.76 -9.28
C ASP A 311 -2.98 -14.20 -10.73
N PRO A 312 -3.87 -14.71 -11.61
CA PRO A 312 -3.98 -14.21 -12.98
C PRO A 312 -4.36 -12.72 -13.10
N ALA A 313 -4.97 -12.15 -12.07
CA ALA A 313 -5.30 -10.73 -12.01
C ALA A 313 -4.14 -9.86 -11.49
N SER A 314 -3.01 -10.46 -11.11
CA SER A 314 -1.84 -9.77 -10.59
C SER A 314 -1.18 -8.87 -11.63
N PRO A 315 -0.70 -7.67 -11.24
CA PRO A 315 0.13 -6.85 -12.11
C PRO A 315 1.39 -7.57 -12.58
N TRP A 316 1.96 -8.48 -11.79
CA TRP A 316 3.22 -9.15 -12.14
C TRP A 316 3.04 -10.27 -13.18
N VAL A 317 1.80 -10.71 -13.43
CA VAL A 317 1.47 -11.61 -14.53
C VAL A 317 1.24 -10.83 -15.83
N GLY A 318 0.60 -9.65 -15.73
CA GLY A 318 0.21 -8.85 -16.89
C GLY A 318 1.22 -7.79 -17.35
N LEU A 319 2.15 -7.36 -16.49
CA LEU A 319 3.14 -6.32 -16.79
C LEU A 319 4.55 -6.90 -16.81
N PRO A 320 5.41 -6.49 -17.76
CA PRO A 320 6.82 -6.82 -17.68
C PRO A 320 7.51 -5.96 -16.62
N LEU A 321 8.47 -6.57 -15.91
CA LEU A 321 9.41 -5.81 -15.08
C LEU A 321 10.48 -5.16 -15.97
N ALA A 322 11.06 -5.94 -16.88
CA ALA A 322 12.09 -5.58 -17.85
C ALA A 322 11.58 -5.64 -19.30
#